data_AF-A0A383AAM8-F1
#
_entry.id   AF-A0A383AAM8-F1
#
_cell.length_a   1.000
_cell.length_b   1.000
_cell.length_c   1.000
_cell.angle_alpha   90.00
_cell.angle_beta   90.00
_cell.angle_gamma   90.00
#
_symmetry.space_group_name_H-M   'P 1'
#
loop_
_entity.id
_entity.type
_entity.pdbx_description
1 polymer ?
#
loop_
_entity_poly.entity_id
_entity_poly.type
_entity_poly.pdbx_seq_one_letter_code
_entity_poly.pdbx_strand_id
1 'polypeptide(L)'
;DYDAPPRNSSGSRNDAPDLFTFTQSPYQAFYWVADADIDGIPMVVGEDWIGAFYGDVCIGAREWSGWSTNGSPTDIPVMGFDIAIEATQNYIVAGEYPRFVVYDASEDTYYDANAYDNHIFEGALLAMYSVHEIKVERDCLGELGGHAYEDNCGVCDLDPENDCPFDCYGVPGGEAFFDDCGICSGGDTGHVANSDQDDCGDCFGNNADMDCNGDCGLSYGAAYLDDCGICSGGYSGHLANSDQDCNGDCFG
;
A
#
# COMPACT_ATOMS: atom_id res chain seq x y z
N ASP A 1 28.96 2.64 -9.21
CA ASP A 1 30.09 2.90 -10.13
C ASP A 1 29.62 3.47 -11.46
N TYR A 2 29.42 4.78 -11.49
CA TYR A 2 29.24 5.55 -12.74
C TYR A 2 30.34 6.62 -12.79
N ASP A 3 31.55 6.22 -13.13
CA ASP A 3 32.65 7.15 -13.42
C ASP A 3 32.48 7.74 -14.82
N ALA A 4 31.81 8.88 -14.92
CA ALA A 4 31.84 9.71 -16.13
C ALA A 4 33.11 10.59 -16.14
N PRO A 5 33.78 10.78 -17.29
CA PRO A 5 35.01 11.58 -17.35
C PRO A 5 34.70 13.08 -17.19
N PRO A 6 35.59 13.87 -16.59
CA PRO A 6 35.32 15.28 -16.28
C PRO A 6 35.23 16.11 -17.57
N ARG A 7 34.15 16.90 -17.69
CA ARG A 7 33.91 17.82 -18.82
C ARG A 7 35.03 18.86 -18.91
N ASN A 8 35.64 18.94 -20.09
CA ASN A 8 36.66 19.93 -20.42
C ASN A 8 35.96 21.29 -20.64
N SER A 9 36.33 22.27 -19.82
CA SER A 9 35.84 23.65 -19.82
C SER A 9 36.03 24.33 -21.19
N SER A 10 35.02 24.25 -22.07
CA SER A 10 34.63 25.27 -23.06
C SER A 10 33.63 24.70 -24.08
N GLY A 11 32.33 24.88 -23.87
CA GLY A 11 31.31 24.57 -24.89
C GLY A 11 29.89 24.51 -24.32
N SER A 12 29.06 25.49 -24.67
CA SER A 12 27.60 25.57 -24.50
C SER A 12 27.04 25.16 -23.12
N ARG A 13 26.75 26.14 -22.26
CA ARG A 13 25.84 25.98 -21.10
C ARG A 13 24.36 25.82 -21.51
N ASN A 14 24.07 25.67 -22.81
CA ASN A 14 22.71 25.70 -23.36
C ASN A 14 22.28 24.38 -24.01
N ASP A 15 23.13 23.34 -23.94
CA ASP A 15 22.79 22.03 -24.47
C ASP A 15 22.17 21.19 -23.34
N ALA A 16 21.10 20.45 -23.64
CA ALA A 16 20.44 19.60 -22.65
C ALA A 16 21.43 18.61 -22.00
N PRO A 17 21.24 18.24 -20.72
CA PRO A 17 22.02 17.20 -20.07
C PRO A 17 22.01 15.89 -20.87
N ASP A 18 23.08 15.10 -20.79
CA ASP A 18 23.26 13.93 -21.67
C ASP A 18 22.14 12.89 -21.53
N LEU A 19 21.60 12.74 -20.31
CA LEU A 19 20.46 11.84 -20.02
C LEU A 19 19.11 12.41 -20.50
N PHE A 20 19.03 13.70 -20.83
CA PHE A 20 17.79 14.41 -21.14
C PHE A 20 17.56 14.53 -22.65
N THR A 21 18.08 13.56 -23.41
CA THR A 21 17.92 13.47 -24.85
C THR A 21 16.72 12.60 -25.21
N PHE A 22 15.83 13.12 -26.05
CA PHE A 22 14.60 12.42 -26.45
C PHE A 22 14.19 12.79 -27.88
N THR A 23 13.34 11.95 -28.48
CA THR A 23 12.73 12.15 -29.81
C THR A 23 11.32 12.70 -29.64
N GLN A 24 10.95 13.71 -30.42
CA GLN A 24 9.60 14.25 -30.36
C GLN A 24 8.58 13.26 -30.96
N SER A 25 7.42 13.17 -30.31
CA SER A 25 6.28 12.36 -30.72
C SER A 25 5.05 13.25 -30.92
N PRO A 26 4.15 12.95 -31.87
CA PRO A 26 2.87 13.66 -31.98
C PRO A 26 1.92 13.35 -30.83
N TYR A 27 2.11 12.24 -30.11
CA TYR A 27 1.43 12.00 -28.85
C TYR A 27 2.25 12.67 -27.75
N GLN A 28 1.81 13.82 -27.27
CA GLN A 28 2.56 14.59 -26.30
C GLN A 28 1.64 15.27 -25.28
N ALA A 29 2.18 15.45 -24.08
CA ALA A 29 1.54 16.19 -23.00
C ALA A 29 2.53 17.18 -22.40
N PHE A 30 2.03 18.28 -21.85
CA PHE A 30 2.83 19.27 -21.12
C PHE A 30 2.41 19.29 -19.66
N TYR A 31 3.36 19.02 -18.77
CA TYR A 31 3.19 19.04 -17.33
C TYR A 31 3.72 20.37 -16.81
N TRP A 32 2.82 21.24 -16.40
CA TRP A 32 3.13 22.60 -15.95
C TRP A 32 3.46 22.59 -14.47
N VAL A 33 4.74 22.74 -14.14
CA VAL A 33 5.28 22.67 -12.78
C VAL A 33 5.44 24.08 -12.23
N ALA A 34 4.74 24.36 -11.13
CA ALA A 34 4.73 25.69 -10.52
C ALA A 34 5.93 25.92 -9.58
N ASP A 35 6.31 24.91 -8.81
CA ASP A 35 7.39 24.98 -7.83
C ASP A 35 8.29 23.74 -7.90
N ALA A 36 9.59 23.92 -7.66
CA ALA A 36 10.53 22.80 -7.58
C ALA A 36 11.75 23.13 -6.74
N ASP A 37 12.16 22.17 -5.93
CA ASP A 37 13.26 22.31 -4.97
C ASP A 37 14.05 21.00 -4.79
N ILE A 38 15.27 21.15 -4.30
CA ILE A 38 16.18 20.07 -3.92
C ILE A 38 16.47 20.21 -2.43
N ASP A 39 15.97 19.29 -1.60
CA ASP A 39 16.11 19.30 -0.14
C ASP A 39 15.66 20.64 0.50
N GLY A 40 14.56 21.22 -0.02
CA GLY A 40 14.02 22.50 0.42
C GLY A 40 14.73 23.73 -0.17
N ILE A 41 15.73 23.55 -1.04
CA ILE A 41 16.44 24.64 -1.72
C ILE A 41 15.85 24.81 -3.12
N PRO A 42 15.27 25.97 -3.46
CA PRO A 42 14.68 26.18 -4.79
C PRO A 42 15.72 25.99 -5.90
N MET A 43 15.30 25.30 -6.97
CA MET A 43 16.14 25.06 -8.15
C MET A 43 16.57 26.38 -8.82
N VAL A 44 17.79 26.40 -9.36
CA VAL A 44 18.40 27.55 -10.02
C VAL A 44 17.86 27.71 -11.43
N VAL A 45 17.16 28.82 -11.64
CA VAL A 45 16.59 29.18 -12.95
C VAL A 45 17.67 29.34 -14.00
N GLY A 46 17.50 28.65 -15.12
CA GLY A 46 18.40 28.71 -16.27
C GLY A 46 19.70 27.90 -16.12
N GLU A 47 19.80 27.10 -15.06
CA GLU A 47 20.93 26.20 -14.83
C GLU A 47 20.41 24.77 -14.66
N ASP A 48 19.46 24.56 -13.75
CA ASP A 48 18.93 23.23 -13.46
C ASP A 48 17.89 22.78 -14.49
N TRP A 49 17.62 21.47 -14.53
CA TRP A 49 16.70 20.87 -15.51
C TRP A 49 15.77 19.87 -14.85
N ILE A 50 14.59 19.67 -15.46
CA ILE A 50 13.70 18.57 -15.13
C ILE A 50 13.48 17.71 -16.38
N GLY A 51 13.81 16.43 -16.25
CA GLY A 51 13.55 15.38 -17.23
C GLY A 51 12.32 14.56 -16.83
N ALA A 52 11.57 14.11 -17.84
CA ALA A 52 10.50 13.14 -17.72
C ALA A 52 10.94 11.80 -18.30
N PHE A 53 10.69 10.73 -17.57
CA PHE A 53 11.16 9.38 -17.85
C PHE A 53 10.01 8.37 -17.82
N TYR A 54 10.14 7.33 -18.63
CA TYR A 54 9.37 6.10 -18.53
C TYR A 54 10.33 4.92 -18.44
N GLY A 55 10.36 4.27 -17.28
CA GLY A 55 11.49 3.42 -16.88
C GLY A 55 12.80 4.19 -16.91
N ASP A 56 13.76 3.70 -17.70
CA ASP A 56 15.09 4.31 -17.89
C ASP A 56 15.18 5.23 -19.12
N VAL A 57 14.08 5.39 -19.86
CA VAL A 57 14.06 6.17 -21.12
C VAL A 57 13.60 7.59 -20.85
N CYS A 58 14.43 8.58 -21.20
CA CYS A 58 14.01 9.97 -21.23
C CYS A 58 12.99 10.17 -22.36
N ILE A 59 11.81 10.63 -21.98
CA ILE A 59 10.68 10.90 -22.87
C ILE A 59 10.35 12.39 -22.94
N GLY A 60 11.16 13.23 -22.33
CA GLY A 60 11.02 14.67 -22.40
C GLY A 60 11.89 15.37 -21.37
N ALA A 61 12.20 16.64 -21.59
CA ALA A 61 12.95 17.44 -20.62
C ALA A 61 12.76 18.92 -20.88
N ARG A 62 12.96 19.73 -19.84
CA ARG A 62 12.95 21.19 -19.91
C ARG A 62 13.96 21.78 -18.94
N GLU A 63 14.66 22.81 -19.39
CA GLU A 63 15.43 23.70 -18.52
C GLU A 63 14.49 24.38 -17.53
N TRP A 64 14.88 24.41 -16.26
CA TRP A 64 14.07 24.98 -15.21
C TRP A 64 13.98 26.50 -15.38
N SER A 65 12.76 26.99 -15.59
CA SER A 65 12.48 28.42 -15.75
C SER A 65 11.88 29.06 -14.49
N GLY A 66 11.58 28.24 -13.49
CA GLY A 66 10.85 28.64 -12.29
C GLY A 66 9.45 29.17 -12.60
N TRP A 67 8.92 29.96 -11.67
CA TRP A 67 7.88 30.93 -12.02
C TRP A 67 8.54 32.04 -12.83
N SER A 68 8.54 31.89 -14.15
CA SER A 68 9.22 32.82 -15.05
C SER A 68 8.84 34.28 -14.74
N THR A 69 9.70 35.24 -15.09
CA THR A 69 9.41 36.68 -14.94
C THR A 69 8.12 37.14 -15.64
N ASN A 70 7.58 36.30 -16.54
CA ASN A 70 6.32 36.52 -17.27
C ASN A 70 5.10 35.83 -16.63
N GLY A 71 5.28 35.12 -15.52
CA GLY A 71 4.21 34.53 -14.72
C GLY A 71 3.74 33.15 -15.18
N SER A 72 4.52 32.44 -15.99
CA SER A 72 4.18 31.09 -16.46
C SER A 72 5.02 30.03 -15.72
N PRO A 73 4.40 28.91 -15.27
CA PRO A 73 5.09 27.72 -14.79
C PRO A 73 6.01 27.10 -15.86
N THR A 74 6.92 26.22 -15.45
CA THR A 74 7.78 25.46 -16.39
C THR A 74 6.98 24.32 -17.00
N ASP A 75 6.92 24.22 -18.33
CA ASP A 75 6.10 23.25 -19.06
C ASP A 75 6.92 22.02 -19.45
N ILE A 76 7.01 20.97 -18.65
CA ILE A 76 7.82 19.80 -19.01
C ILE A 76 7.09 18.99 -20.10
N PRO A 77 7.69 18.78 -21.28
CA PRO A 77 7.08 17.94 -22.30
C PRO A 77 7.21 16.47 -21.92
N VAL A 78 6.21 15.68 -22.26
CA VAL A 78 6.19 14.22 -22.07
C VAL A 78 5.72 13.59 -23.38
N MET A 79 6.58 12.83 -24.02
CA MET A 79 6.35 12.20 -25.31
C MET A 79 5.87 10.76 -25.14
N GLY A 80 4.78 10.42 -25.82
CA GLY A 80 4.21 9.08 -25.86
C GLY A 80 4.70 8.25 -27.02
N PHE A 81 4.42 6.95 -26.94
CA PHE A 81 4.70 6.00 -28.02
C PHE A 81 3.91 6.31 -29.30
N ASP A 82 4.61 6.32 -30.44
CA ASP A 82 4.02 6.36 -31.77
C ASP A 82 4.54 5.19 -32.64
N ILE A 83 3.62 4.38 -33.14
CA ILE A 83 3.91 3.26 -34.05
C ILE A 83 4.65 3.67 -35.34
N ALA A 84 4.52 4.94 -35.75
CA ALA A 84 5.16 5.46 -36.95
C ALA A 84 6.61 5.93 -36.72
N ILE A 85 7.04 6.03 -35.45
CA ILE A 85 8.36 6.54 -35.07
C ILE A 85 9.08 5.47 -34.23
N GLU A 86 9.96 4.71 -34.87
CA GLU A 86 10.70 3.60 -34.24
C GLU A 86 11.43 4.01 -32.95
N ALA A 87 11.99 5.22 -32.91
CA ALA A 87 12.69 5.76 -31.74
C ALA A 87 11.79 5.90 -30.49
N THR A 88 10.47 5.91 -30.65
CA THR A 88 9.51 6.06 -29.54
C THR A 88 9.00 4.71 -29.00
N GLN A 89 9.50 3.57 -29.48
CA GLN A 89 8.97 2.24 -29.14
C GLN A 89 8.88 1.96 -27.63
N ASN A 90 9.76 2.57 -26.82
CA ASN A 90 9.80 2.42 -25.37
C ASN A 90 9.28 3.66 -24.63
N TYR A 91 8.47 4.50 -25.29
CA TYR A 91 7.90 5.69 -24.67
C TYR A 91 6.61 5.34 -23.93
N ILE A 92 6.18 6.25 -23.07
CA ILE A 92 4.99 6.07 -22.23
C ILE A 92 3.73 5.84 -23.09
N VAL A 93 2.83 5.00 -22.58
CA VAL A 93 1.53 4.70 -23.20
C VAL A 93 0.40 5.25 -22.34
N ALA A 94 -0.80 5.32 -22.92
CA ALA A 94 -1.96 5.83 -22.20
C ALA A 94 -2.28 4.99 -20.95
N GLY A 95 -2.51 5.65 -19.82
CA GLY A 95 -2.84 5.00 -18.54
C GLY A 95 -1.69 4.93 -17.53
N GLU A 96 -0.48 5.32 -17.94
CA GLU A 96 0.74 5.27 -17.11
C GLU A 96 1.10 6.67 -16.57
N TYR A 97 1.92 6.70 -15.52
CA TYR A 97 2.49 7.95 -14.97
C TYR A 97 3.93 8.17 -15.47
N PRO A 98 4.30 9.40 -15.86
CA PRO A 98 5.70 9.74 -16.08
C PRO A 98 6.43 9.87 -14.73
N ARG A 99 7.68 9.45 -14.71
CA ARG A 99 8.62 9.70 -13.60
C ARG A 99 9.41 10.97 -13.89
N PHE A 100 9.72 11.77 -12.87
CA PHE A 100 10.52 12.99 -13.05
C PHE A 100 11.89 12.83 -12.41
N VAL A 101 12.90 13.39 -13.07
CA VAL A 101 14.30 13.41 -12.64
C VAL A 101 14.77 14.85 -12.71
N VAL A 102 15.36 15.34 -11.64
CA VAL A 102 15.96 16.66 -11.56
C VAL A 102 17.46 16.54 -11.82
N TYR A 103 18.01 17.45 -12.62
CA TYR A 103 19.44 17.60 -12.79
C TYR A 103 19.89 18.90 -12.13
N ASP A 104 20.78 18.78 -11.15
CA ASP A 104 21.47 19.89 -10.49
C ASP A 104 22.74 20.22 -11.28
N ALA A 105 22.75 21.38 -11.93
CA ALA A 105 23.88 21.79 -12.76
C ALA A 105 25.10 22.26 -11.95
N SER A 106 24.90 22.63 -10.68
CA SER A 106 25.97 23.06 -9.80
C SER A 106 26.81 21.87 -9.28
N GLU A 107 26.17 20.72 -9.12
CA GLU A 107 26.78 19.46 -8.66
C GLU A 107 27.01 18.44 -9.79
N ASP A 108 26.52 18.71 -11.01
CA ASP A 108 26.56 17.80 -12.17
C ASP A 108 25.98 16.41 -11.84
N THR A 109 24.86 16.39 -11.11
CA THR A 109 24.25 15.18 -10.55
C THR A 109 22.75 15.12 -10.87
N TYR A 110 22.21 13.91 -10.96
CA TYR A 110 20.80 13.63 -11.24
C TYR A 110 20.15 13.01 -10.01
N TYR A 111 18.94 13.45 -9.71
CA TYR A 111 18.15 12.97 -8.59
C TYR A 111 16.75 12.60 -9.06
N ASP A 112 16.23 11.49 -8.55
CA ASP A 112 14.82 11.19 -8.73
C ASP A 112 13.97 12.16 -7.89
N ALA A 113 12.82 12.55 -8.44
CA ALA A 113 11.99 13.58 -7.84
C ALA A 113 10.53 13.12 -7.70
N ASN A 114 9.94 13.49 -6.57
CA ASN A 114 8.54 13.29 -6.27
C ASN A 114 7.72 14.39 -6.95
N ALA A 115 6.74 14.01 -7.77
CA ALA A 115 5.77 14.92 -8.36
C ALA A 115 4.46 14.85 -7.58
N TYR A 116 4.10 15.93 -6.90
CA TYR A 116 2.86 16.03 -6.14
C TYR A 116 1.75 16.54 -7.04
N ASP A 117 0.65 15.79 -7.07
CA ASP A 117 -0.41 15.94 -8.08
C ASP A 117 0.09 15.56 -9.50
N ASN A 118 0.84 14.46 -9.59
CA ASN A 118 1.21 13.90 -10.89
C ASN A 118 -0.04 13.40 -11.63
N HIS A 119 0.00 13.42 -12.96
CA HIS A 119 -1.11 13.06 -13.81
C HIS A 119 -0.79 11.86 -14.70
N ILE A 120 -1.84 11.09 -15.00
CA ILE A 120 -1.78 10.00 -15.97
C ILE A 120 -1.56 10.58 -17.36
N PHE A 121 -0.66 9.98 -18.12
CA PHE A 121 -0.52 10.27 -19.53
C PHE A 121 -1.71 9.66 -20.30
N GLU A 122 -2.54 10.50 -20.91
CA GLU A 122 -3.76 10.05 -21.62
C GLU A 122 -3.51 9.60 -23.07
N GLY A 123 -2.29 9.76 -23.60
CA GLY A 123 -1.98 9.40 -25.00
C GLY A 123 -2.73 10.25 -26.04
N ALA A 124 -3.11 11.48 -25.70
CA ALA A 124 -3.70 12.42 -26.64
C ALA A 124 -2.64 13.04 -27.57
N LEU A 125 -3.08 13.58 -28.71
CA LEU A 125 -2.21 14.37 -29.62
C LEU A 125 -1.65 15.64 -28.97
N LEU A 126 -2.36 16.14 -27.95
CA LEU A 126 -1.91 17.22 -27.10
C LEU A 126 -2.73 17.20 -25.80
N ALA A 127 -2.06 17.11 -24.66
CA ALA A 127 -2.67 17.31 -23.35
C ALA A 127 -1.87 18.30 -22.51
N MET A 128 -2.51 18.86 -21.49
CA MET A 128 -1.89 19.79 -20.55
C MET A 128 -2.34 19.44 -19.14
N TYR A 129 -1.40 19.33 -18.23
CA TYR A 129 -1.62 18.97 -16.83
C TYR A 129 -0.91 19.97 -15.93
N SER A 130 -1.46 20.21 -14.75
CA SER A 130 -0.84 21.09 -13.76
C SER A 130 -0.23 20.21 -12.69
N VAL A 131 1.08 20.28 -12.49
CA VAL A 131 1.75 19.63 -11.36
C VAL A 131 2.08 20.71 -10.35
N HIS A 132 1.66 20.54 -9.11
CA HIS A 132 1.82 21.61 -8.12
C HIS A 132 3.30 21.84 -7.81
N GLU A 133 4.01 20.76 -7.49
CA GLU A 133 5.40 20.80 -7.06
C GLU A 133 6.14 19.52 -7.48
N ILE A 134 7.41 19.68 -7.84
CA ILE A 134 8.36 18.58 -8.05
C ILE A 134 9.52 18.76 -7.08
N LYS A 135 9.73 17.80 -6.18
CA LYS A 135 10.74 17.91 -5.14
C LYS A 135 11.70 16.74 -5.14
N VAL A 136 12.97 17.04 -4.93
CA VAL A 136 13.98 16.04 -4.58
C VAL A 136 14.08 16.01 -3.06
N GLU A 137 13.71 14.89 -2.47
CA GLU A 137 13.68 14.72 -1.03
C GLU A 137 14.60 13.58 -0.61
N ARG A 138 14.94 13.54 0.68
CA ARG A 138 15.65 12.41 1.26
C ARG A 138 14.66 11.30 1.57
N ASP A 139 15.05 10.09 1.23
CA ASP A 139 14.35 8.90 1.68
C ASP A 139 14.63 8.63 3.17
N CYS A 140 14.02 7.60 3.73
CA CYS A 140 14.20 7.29 5.16
C CYS A 140 15.62 6.80 5.51
N LEU A 141 16.44 6.39 4.53
CA LEU A 141 17.87 6.07 4.71
C LEU A 141 18.75 7.33 4.64
N GLY A 142 18.16 8.48 4.32
CA GLY A 142 18.83 9.76 4.17
C GLY A 142 19.42 10.00 2.78
N GLU A 143 19.14 9.12 1.82
CA GLU A 143 19.60 9.24 0.43
C GLU A 143 18.72 10.25 -0.31
N LEU A 144 19.35 11.27 -0.90
CA LEU A 144 18.66 12.33 -1.63
C LEU A 144 18.20 11.80 -2.99
N GLY A 145 16.91 11.93 -3.30
CA GLY A 145 16.28 11.28 -4.45
C GLY A 145 16.20 9.76 -4.33
N GLY A 146 16.31 9.22 -3.11
CA GLY A 146 16.14 7.79 -2.84
C GLY A 146 14.68 7.35 -2.85
N HIS A 147 14.47 6.03 -2.79
CA HIS A 147 13.13 5.41 -2.86
C HIS A 147 12.77 4.62 -1.61
N ALA A 148 13.59 4.64 -0.56
CA ALA A 148 13.30 3.89 0.66
C ALA A 148 12.16 4.54 1.45
N TYR A 149 11.19 3.74 1.90
CA TYR A 149 10.09 4.21 2.72
C TYR A 149 10.11 3.52 4.08
N GLU A 150 9.70 4.25 5.12
CA GLU A 150 9.49 3.67 6.44
C GLU A 150 8.16 2.92 6.41
N ASP A 151 8.23 1.60 6.61
CA ASP A 151 7.06 0.75 6.69
C ASP A 151 6.26 1.00 7.98
N ASN A 152 5.10 0.34 8.11
CA ASN A 152 4.27 0.48 9.32
C ASN A 152 4.91 -0.14 10.58
N CYS A 153 6.03 -0.85 10.45
CA CYS A 153 6.83 -1.40 11.53
C CYS A 153 8.00 -0.47 11.95
N GLY A 154 8.21 0.65 11.23
CA GLY A 154 9.32 1.56 11.47
C GLY A 154 10.65 1.08 10.87
N VAL A 155 10.62 0.09 9.98
CA VAL A 155 11.78 -0.36 9.22
C VAL A 155 11.82 0.44 7.93
N CYS A 156 13.00 0.99 7.65
CA CYS A 156 13.25 1.75 6.45
C CYS A 156 13.98 0.88 5.43
N ASP A 157 13.30 0.50 4.35
CA ASP A 157 13.91 -0.21 3.23
C ASP A 157 13.09 -0.07 1.92
N LEU A 158 13.31 -0.97 0.97
CA LEU A 158 12.73 -1.00 -0.37
C LEU A 158 11.89 -2.28 -0.61
N ASP A 159 11.74 -3.14 0.41
CA ASP A 159 11.18 -4.47 0.29
C ASP A 159 9.70 -4.49 0.73
N PRO A 160 8.73 -4.31 -0.19
CA PRO A 160 7.33 -4.30 0.17
C PRO A 160 6.82 -5.65 0.73
N GLU A 161 7.62 -6.74 0.64
CA GLU A 161 7.25 -8.02 1.25
C GLU A 161 7.35 -8.00 2.78
N ASN A 162 8.11 -7.06 3.36
CA ASN A 162 8.29 -6.95 4.79
C ASN A 162 7.47 -5.80 5.44
N ASP A 163 6.64 -5.08 4.66
CA ASP A 163 5.72 -4.02 5.09
C ASP A 163 4.60 -4.55 6.01
N CYS A 164 4.99 -4.94 7.23
CA CYS A 164 4.23 -5.63 8.26
C CYS A 164 2.69 -5.57 8.14
N PRO A 165 2.02 -6.71 7.90
CA PRO A 165 0.56 -6.78 7.93
C PRO A 165 0.02 -6.37 9.29
N PHE A 166 -1.11 -5.65 9.29
CA PHE A 166 -1.86 -5.40 10.52
C PHE A 166 -2.51 -6.70 11.00
N ASP A 167 -2.42 -6.94 12.31
CA ASP A 167 -3.19 -7.96 12.98
C ASP A 167 -4.66 -7.55 13.11
N CYS A 168 -5.53 -8.42 13.64
CA CYS A 168 -6.97 -8.08 13.76
C CYS A 168 -7.26 -6.93 14.74
N TYR A 169 -6.28 -6.55 15.58
CA TYR A 169 -6.37 -5.47 16.55
C TYR A 169 -5.81 -4.14 15.99
N GLY A 170 -5.32 -4.16 14.75
CA GLY A 170 -4.76 -3.00 14.07
C GLY A 170 -3.32 -2.69 14.49
N VAL A 171 -2.60 -3.69 15.02
CA VAL A 171 -1.18 -3.57 15.35
C VAL A 171 -0.34 -4.07 14.16
N PRO A 172 0.52 -3.23 13.55
CA PRO A 172 1.46 -3.68 12.52
C PRO A 172 2.36 -4.81 13.06
N GLY A 173 2.42 -5.93 12.35
CA GLY A 173 3.21 -7.09 12.77
C GLY A 173 2.76 -7.74 14.08
N GLY A 174 1.55 -7.43 14.53
CA GLY A 174 0.99 -7.97 15.76
C GLY A 174 0.61 -9.45 15.66
N GLU A 175 0.38 -10.08 16.81
CA GLU A 175 0.06 -11.51 16.91
C GLU A 175 -1.44 -11.79 17.08
N ALA A 176 -2.32 -10.77 17.08
CA ALA A 176 -3.75 -10.97 17.25
C ALA A 176 -4.41 -11.58 16.01
N PHE A 177 -5.29 -12.55 16.20
CA PHE A 177 -6.00 -13.23 15.11
C PHE A 177 -7.48 -13.42 15.44
N PHE A 178 -8.31 -13.57 14.39
CA PHE A 178 -9.70 -13.96 14.58
C PHE A 178 -9.78 -15.43 14.99
N ASP A 179 -10.41 -15.70 16.13
CA ASP A 179 -10.67 -17.05 16.60
C ASP A 179 -11.93 -17.66 15.96
N ASP A 180 -12.34 -18.85 16.42
CA ASP A 180 -13.46 -19.58 15.82
C ASP A 180 -14.81 -18.88 16.05
N CYS A 181 -14.88 -17.94 17.00
CA CYS A 181 -16.03 -17.09 17.26
C CYS A 181 -16.02 -15.79 16.46
N GLY A 182 -15.00 -15.58 15.63
CA GLY A 182 -14.81 -14.35 14.88
C GLY A 182 -14.44 -13.16 15.75
N ILE A 183 -13.96 -13.42 16.98
CA ILE A 183 -13.47 -12.39 17.89
C ILE A 183 -11.96 -12.27 17.72
N CYS A 184 -11.47 -11.03 17.71
CA CYS A 184 -10.05 -10.77 17.66
C CYS A 184 -9.42 -11.12 19.01
N SER A 185 -8.52 -12.11 19.00
CA SER A 185 -7.99 -12.80 20.19
C SER A 185 -6.45 -12.92 20.12
N GLY A 186 -5.82 -13.10 21.27
CA GLY A 186 -4.36 -13.17 21.38
C GLY A 186 -3.67 -11.79 21.31
N GLY A 187 -2.34 -11.78 21.25
CA GLY A 187 -1.56 -10.54 21.21
C GLY A 187 -1.95 -9.53 22.30
N ASP A 188 -2.21 -8.28 21.90
CA ASP A 188 -2.56 -7.16 22.77
C ASP A 188 -4.07 -6.97 23.03
N THR A 189 -4.91 -7.88 22.51
CA THR A 189 -6.38 -7.77 22.62
C THR A 189 -6.89 -7.89 24.06
N GLY A 190 -6.11 -8.53 24.94
CA GLY A 190 -6.56 -8.95 26.27
C GLY A 190 -7.65 -10.04 26.23
N HIS A 191 -7.93 -10.60 25.06
CA HIS A 191 -8.92 -11.63 24.83
C HIS A 191 -8.24 -12.97 24.57
N VAL A 192 -8.64 -14.02 25.27
CA VAL A 192 -8.07 -15.36 25.11
C VAL A 192 -8.82 -16.06 23.97
N ALA A 193 -8.10 -16.67 23.05
CA ALA A 193 -8.72 -17.34 21.90
C ALA A 193 -9.76 -18.39 22.34
N ASN A 194 -10.94 -18.33 21.73
CA ASN A 194 -12.09 -19.20 21.98
C ASN A 194 -12.62 -19.16 23.44
N SER A 195 -12.29 -18.13 24.24
CA SER A 195 -12.84 -18.02 25.60
C SER A 195 -14.36 -17.77 25.65
N ASP A 196 -14.94 -17.38 24.52
CA ASP A 196 -16.40 -17.24 24.34
C ASP A 196 -17.10 -18.54 23.93
N GLN A 197 -16.34 -19.60 23.63
CA GLN A 197 -16.93 -20.92 23.41
C GLN A 197 -17.39 -21.50 24.75
N ASP A 198 -18.57 -22.09 24.73
CA ASP A 198 -19.05 -22.90 25.82
C ASP A 198 -18.48 -24.33 25.75
N ASP A 199 -18.90 -25.22 26.64
CA ASP A 199 -18.36 -26.59 26.69
C ASP A 199 -18.72 -27.42 25.44
N CYS A 200 -19.70 -26.97 24.66
CA CYS A 200 -20.10 -27.57 23.38
C CYS A 200 -19.37 -26.96 22.17
N GLY A 201 -18.50 -25.97 22.39
CA GLY A 201 -17.83 -25.24 21.32
C GLY A 201 -18.71 -24.16 20.68
N ASP A 202 -19.89 -23.89 21.24
CA ASP A 202 -20.81 -22.88 20.73
C ASP A 202 -20.41 -21.51 21.26
N CYS A 203 -20.10 -20.61 20.33
CA CYS A 203 -19.78 -19.23 20.64
C CYS A 203 -20.98 -18.52 21.28
N PHE A 204 -20.80 -18.00 22.49
CA PHE A 204 -21.85 -17.36 23.29
C PHE A 204 -23.06 -18.26 23.57
N GLY A 205 -22.90 -19.59 23.51
CA GLY A 205 -23.98 -20.58 23.62
C GLY A 205 -24.49 -20.82 25.05
N ASN A 206 -23.68 -20.54 26.08
CA ASN A 206 -24.01 -20.76 27.49
C ASN A 206 -24.47 -22.21 27.81
N ASN A 207 -23.90 -23.20 27.13
CA ASN A 207 -24.27 -24.63 27.20
C ASN A 207 -25.74 -24.88 26.83
N ALA A 208 -26.38 -24.02 26.02
CA ALA A 208 -27.77 -24.19 25.63
C ALA A 208 -28.01 -25.44 24.77
N ASP A 209 -26.97 -25.92 24.08
CA ASP A 209 -26.99 -27.15 23.29
C ASP A 209 -26.48 -28.38 24.07
N MET A 210 -26.25 -28.24 25.38
CA MET A 210 -25.85 -29.32 26.28
C MET A 210 -27.07 -29.92 27.00
N ASP A 211 -27.16 -31.24 27.02
CA ASP A 211 -28.18 -31.96 27.78
C ASP A 211 -27.78 -32.17 29.26
N CYS A 212 -28.65 -32.76 30.08
CA CYS A 212 -28.33 -32.95 31.51
C CYS A 212 -27.21 -33.98 31.78
N ASN A 213 -26.79 -34.76 30.76
CA ASN A 213 -25.71 -35.74 30.81
C ASN A 213 -24.39 -35.14 30.32
N GLY A 214 -24.38 -33.88 29.87
CA GLY A 214 -23.22 -33.21 29.32
C GLY A 214 -23.00 -33.48 27.83
N ASP A 215 -23.97 -34.10 27.15
CA ASP A 215 -23.88 -34.38 25.72
C ASP A 215 -24.35 -33.15 24.91
N CYS A 216 -23.52 -32.74 23.94
CA CYS A 216 -23.79 -31.61 23.06
C CYS A 216 -24.53 -32.04 21.78
N GLY A 217 -25.32 -31.13 21.18
CA GLY A 217 -26.10 -31.39 19.97
C GLY A 217 -27.45 -32.00 20.29
N LEU A 218 -28.40 -31.18 20.77
CA LEU A 218 -29.77 -31.53 21.21
C LEU A 218 -30.70 -32.04 20.09
N SER A 219 -30.22 -32.99 19.29
CA SER A 219 -31.01 -33.74 18.34
C SER A 219 -31.89 -34.79 19.06
N TYR A 220 -32.70 -35.50 18.28
CA TYR A 220 -33.57 -36.57 18.77
C TYR A 220 -32.78 -37.57 19.63
N GLY A 221 -33.06 -37.59 20.94
CA GLY A 221 -32.40 -38.47 21.89
C GLY A 221 -31.55 -37.78 22.96
N ALA A 222 -31.65 -36.46 23.18
CA ALA A 222 -31.05 -35.81 24.35
C ALA A 222 -31.58 -36.35 25.68
N ALA A 223 -30.74 -36.40 26.71
CA ALA A 223 -31.12 -36.68 28.08
C ALA A 223 -31.81 -35.45 28.71
N TYR A 224 -32.83 -35.69 29.53
CA TYR A 224 -33.58 -34.63 30.21
C TYR A 224 -33.81 -34.98 31.67
N LEU A 225 -34.03 -33.97 32.50
CA LEU A 225 -34.44 -34.20 33.89
C LEU A 225 -35.86 -34.75 33.91
N ASP A 226 -36.03 -35.95 34.48
CA ASP A 226 -37.33 -36.56 34.67
C ASP A 226 -38.08 -36.00 35.90
N ASP A 227 -39.23 -36.59 36.24
CA ASP A 227 -40.09 -36.12 37.33
C ASP A 227 -39.41 -36.23 38.71
N CYS A 228 -38.36 -37.03 38.82
CA CYS A 228 -37.54 -37.18 40.02
C CYS A 228 -36.31 -36.26 40.02
N GLY A 229 -36.14 -35.44 38.98
CA GLY A 229 -34.98 -34.57 38.80
C GLY A 229 -33.70 -35.34 38.46
N ILE A 230 -33.81 -36.59 38.01
CA ILE A 230 -32.68 -37.40 37.54
C ILE A 230 -32.53 -37.24 36.04
N CYS A 231 -31.29 -37.13 35.58
CA CYS A 231 -31.01 -37.08 34.16
C CYS A 231 -31.30 -38.43 33.50
N SER A 232 -32.26 -38.45 32.57
CA SER A 232 -32.90 -39.65 32.03
C SER A 232 -33.06 -39.57 30.51
N GLY A 233 -33.07 -40.74 29.85
CA GLY A 233 -33.12 -40.82 28.39
C GLY A 233 -31.75 -40.60 27.74
N GLY A 234 -31.71 -40.57 26.40
CA GLY A 234 -30.46 -40.42 25.65
C GLY A 234 -29.36 -41.40 26.04
N TYR A 235 -28.15 -40.87 26.28
CA TYR A 235 -26.98 -41.62 26.71
C TYR A 235 -26.74 -41.60 28.23
N SER A 236 -27.66 -41.04 29.03
CA SER A 236 -27.57 -41.05 30.50
C SER A 236 -27.46 -42.45 31.11
N GLY A 237 -27.86 -43.49 30.34
CA GLY A 237 -27.96 -44.85 30.84
C GLY A 237 -29.10 -45.04 31.85
N HIS A 238 -29.94 -44.02 32.04
CA HIS A 238 -31.05 -44.01 32.97
C HIS A 238 -32.39 -43.96 32.22
N LEU A 239 -33.31 -44.86 32.58
CA LEU A 239 -34.64 -44.91 31.98
C LEU A 239 -35.54 -43.89 32.70
N ALA A 240 -36.25 -43.05 31.95
CA ALA A 240 -37.13 -42.03 32.54
C ALA A 240 -38.11 -42.62 33.56
N ASN A 241 -38.16 -42.02 34.74
CA ASN A 241 -39.01 -42.42 35.87
C ASN A 241 -38.79 -43.86 36.35
N SER A 242 -37.63 -44.49 36.10
CA SER A 242 -37.34 -45.81 36.68
C SER A 242 -37.20 -45.79 38.20
N ASP A 243 -37.01 -44.61 38.78
CA ASP A 243 -36.96 -44.38 40.23
C ASP A 243 -38.34 -44.10 40.85
N GLN A 244 -39.42 -44.04 40.05
CA GLN A 244 -40.78 -43.86 40.59
C GLN A 244 -41.40 -45.20 40.99
N ASP A 245 -42.00 -45.24 42.18
CA ASP A 245 -42.85 -46.35 42.60
C ASP A 245 -44.23 -46.32 41.88
N CYS A 246 -45.09 -47.31 42.16
CA CYS A 246 -46.43 -47.36 41.55
C CYS A 246 -47.39 -46.25 41.99
N ASN A 247 -47.06 -45.47 43.03
CA ASN A 247 -47.82 -44.33 43.50
C ASN A 247 -47.31 -43.00 42.94
N GLY A 248 -46.20 -43.03 42.18
CA GLY A 248 -45.53 -41.85 41.64
C GLY A 248 -44.56 -41.19 42.63
N ASP A 249 -44.22 -41.87 43.73
CA ASP A 249 -43.23 -41.40 44.70
C ASP A 249 -41.83 -41.74 44.19
N CYS A 250 -40.97 -40.74 44.07
CA CYS A 250 -39.56 -40.90 43.70
C CYS A 250 -38.77 -41.58 44.83
N PHE A 251 -37.95 -42.58 44.48
CA PHE A 251 -37.13 -43.37 45.39
C PHE A 251 -37.93 -44.16 46.45
N GLY A 252 -39.15 -44.59 46.10
CA GLY A 252 -40.11 -45.30 46.96
C GLY A 252 -40.07 -46.82 46.93
#